data_AF-A0A0Q3VIL2-F1
#
_entry.id   AF-A0A0Q3VIL2-F1
#
_cell.length_a   1.000
_cell.length_b   1.000
_cell.length_c   1.000
_cell.angle_alpha   90.00
_cell.angle_beta   90.00
_cell.angle_gamma   90.00
#
_symmetry.space_group_name_H-M   'P 1'
#
loop_
_entity.id
_entity.type
_entity.pdbx_description
1 polymer ?
#
loop_
_entity_poly.entity_id
_entity_poly.type
_entity_poly.pdbx_seq_one_letter_code
_entity_poly.pdbx_strand_id
1 'polypeptide(L)'
;MKKLSESELSFQELNEIPRSSRQKQQTFQKIKCEISRESDTKRRVFPKILTGMVSLAACFLFVFIIFTETNLNNRTSLMASIEGKEIVQMGLASSKLGTSFLPGEEENQKNTFIIKDDNWSEIVFEMLKNAEISTIKPITDPSYDLLITLQGPDLLKIKVWEEKGEVYLRELNKDKYYYVPKEKSKVFLEYVHSLNHYITKPI
;
A
#
# COMPACT_ATOMS: atom_id res chain seq x y z
N MET A 1 -18.10 66.33 -11.32
CA MET A 1 -19.05 66.26 -10.18
C MET A 1 -19.54 64.82 -10.06
N LYS A 2 -19.33 64.16 -8.91
CA LYS A 2 -19.87 62.81 -8.70
C LYS A 2 -21.39 62.91 -8.48
N LYS A 3 -22.16 62.15 -9.25
CA LYS A 3 -23.61 62.06 -9.11
C LYS A 3 -23.87 61.21 -7.85
N LEU A 4 -24.31 61.85 -6.77
CA LEU A 4 -24.67 61.17 -5.53
C LEU A 4 -25.80 60.19 -5.80
N SER A 5 -25.75 59.01 -5.19
CA SER A 5 -26.83 58.04 -5.33
C SER A 5 -28.07 58.53 -4.59
N GLU A 6 -29.24 58.07 -5.02
CA GLU A 6 -30.52 58.42 -4.41
C GLU A 6 -30.55 58.11 -2.90
N SER A 7 -29.84 57.05 -2.47
CA SER A 7 -29.65 56.74 -1.05
C SER A 7 -28.85 57.81 -0.30
N GLU A 8 -27.81 58.39 -0.91
CA GLU A 8 -26.99 59.43 -0.29
C GLU A 8 -27.78 60.74 -0.12
N LEU A 9 -28.66 61.06 -1.06
CA LEU A 9 -29.59 62.19 -0.96
C LEU A 9 -30.60 61.98 0.19
N SER A 10 -31.19 60.79 0.32
CA SER A 10 -32.10 60.48 1.42
C SER A 10 -31.43 60.52 2.81
N PHE A 11 -30.13 60.20 2.91
CA PHE A 11 -29.38 60.35 4.15
C PHE A 11 -29.07 61.81 4.50
N GLN A 12 -28.92 62.66 3.49
CA GLN A 12 -28.67 64.08 3.69
C GLN A 12 -29.92 64.78 4.26
N GLU A 13 -31.11 64.44 3.76
CA GLU A 13 -32.40 64.91 4.29
C GLU A 13 -32.61 64.52 5.76
N LEU A 14 -32.12 63.33 6.17
CA LEU A 14 -32.18 62.89 7.58
C LEU A 14 -31.34 63.76 8.53
N ASN A 15 -30.29 64.41 8.05
CA ASN A 15 -29.44 65.31 8.85
C ASN A 15 -30.06 66.69 9.04
N GLU A 16 -30.95 67.12 8.15
CA GLU A 16 -31.64 68.41 8.22
C GLU A 16 -32.82 68.40 9.20
N ILE A 17 -33.28 67.23 9.62
CA ILE A 17 -34.37 67.09 10.60
C ILE A 17 -33.86 67.52 11.99
N PRO A 18 -34.41 68.60 12.60
CA PRO A 18 -33.99 69.05 13.91
C PRO A 18 -34.47 68.07 14.99
N ARG A 19 -33.58 67.18 15.44
CA ARG A 19 -33.84 66.22 16.52
C ARG A 19 -33.05 66.60 17.76
N SER A 20 -33.67 66.46 18.93
CA SER A 20 -32.99 66.64 20.22
C SER A 20 -31.90 65.57 20.41
N SER A 21 -30.85 65.89 21.16
CA SER A 21 -29.75 64.94 21.47
C SER A 21 -30.27 63.65 22.13
N ARG A 22 -31.32 63.77 22.95
CA ARG A 22 -31.98 62.63 23.61
C ARG A 22 -32.63 61.67 22.61
N GLN A 23 -33.32 62.19 21.59
CA GLN A 23 -33.93 61.37 20.54
C GLN A 23 -32.85 60.66 19.70
N LYS A 24 -31.75 61.35 19.36
CA LYS A 24 -30.63 60.74 18.63
C LYS A 24 -30.02 59.56 19.41
N GLN A 25 -29.83 59.73 20.72
CA GLN A 25 -29.29 58.69 21.59
C GLN A 25 -30.23 57.48 21.73
N GLN A 26 -31.54 57.71 21.85
CA GLN A 26 -32.55 56.65 21.90
C GLN A 26 -32.61 55.87 20.59
N THR A 27 -32.60 56.54 19.43
CA THR A 27 -32.58 55.88 18.13
C THR A 27 -31.32 55.05 17.94
N PHE A 28 -30.15 55.58 18.34
CA PHE A 28 -28.88 54.86 18.26
C PHE A 28 -28.86 53.59 19.13
N GLN A 29 -29.37 53.68 20.36
CA GLN A 29 -29.51 52.51 21.24
C GLN A 29 -30.44 51.46 20.64
N LYS A 30 -31.57 51.89 20.06
CA LYS A 30 -32.52 50.98 19.40
C LYS A 30 -31.87 50.25 18.23
N ILE A 31 -31.15 50.96 17.36
CA ILE A 31 -30.41 50.38 16.23
C ILE A 31 -29.37 49.36 16.71
N LYS A 32 -28.59 49.71 17.74
CA LYS A 32 -27.60 48.77 18.32
C LYS A 32 -28.27 47.50 18.86
N CYS A 33 -29.39 47.63 19.57
CA CYS A 33 -30.13 46.49 20.09
C CYS A 33 -30.69 45.60 18.95
N GLU A 34 -31.24 46.19 17.89
CA GLU A 34 -31.77 45.45 16.74
C GLU A 34 -30.67 44.66 16.01
N ILE A 35 -29.51 45.30 15.77
CA ILE A 35 -28.34 44.67 15.15
C ILE A 35 -27.83 43.49 16.00
N SER A 36 -27.76 43.65 17.33
CA SER A 36 -27.37 42.54 18.20
C SER A 36 -28.37 41.38 18.15
N ARG A 37 -29.68 41.67 18.09
CA ARG A 37 -30.74 40.66 18.10
C ARG A 37 -30.81 39.86 16.79
N GLU A 38 -30.48 40.50 15.66
CA GLU A 38 -30.36 39.86 14.35
C GLU A 38 -29.12 38.96 14.25
N SER A 39 -28.06 39.28 15.00
CA SER A 39 -26.84 38.46 15.06
C SER A 39 -27.02 37.18 15.91
N ASP A 40 -27.82 37.23 16.97
CA ASP A 40 -28.07 36.09 17.86
C ASP A 40 -28.99 35.02 17.24
N THR A 41 -29.85 35.41 16.30
CA THR A 41 -30.80 34.50 15.63
C THR A 41 -30.18 33.69 14.48
N LYS A 42 -28.91 33.94 14.12
CA LYS A 42 -28.19 33.26 13.03
C LYS A 42 -27.19 32.18 13.46
N ARG A 43 -27.15 31.78 14.73
CA ARG A 43 -26.44 30.55 15.12
C ARG A 43 -27.23 29.33 14.63
N ARG A 44 -26.96 28.93 13.38
CA ARG A 44 -27.46 27.67 12.79
C ARG A 44 -27.05 26.52 13.71
N VAL A 45 -28.03 26.01 14.45
CA VAL A 45 -27.94 24.72 15.11
C VAL A 45 -27.93 23.69 14.00
N PHE A 46 -26.74 23.28 13.54
CA PHE A 46 -26.67 22.05 12.75
C PHE A 46 -27.25 20.93 13.62
N PRO A 47 -28.26 20.19 13.13
CA PRO A 47 -28.91 19.18 13.95
C PRO A 47 -27.87 18.11 14.29
N LYS A 48 -27.71 17.79 15.57
CA LYS A 48 -26.76 16.76 16.08
C LYS A 48 -26.87 15.40 15.37
N ILE A 49 -28.01 15.16 14.72
CA ILE A 49 -28.28 13.98 13.88
C ILE A 49 -27.38 13.96 12.64
N LEU A 50 -27.11 15.11 12.02
CA LEU A 50 -26.27 15.22 10.83
C LEU A 50 -24.80 14.87 11.16
N THR A 51 -24.31 15.29 12.33
CA THR A 51 -22.98 14.92 12.83
C THR A 51 -22.86 13.42 13.14
N GLY A 52 -23.93 12.79 13.64
CA GLY A 52 -23.94 11.33 13.87
C GLY A 52 -23.87 10.53 12.56
N MET A 53 -24.65 10.93 11.55
CA MET A 53 -24.65 10.30 10.22
C MET A 53 -23.29 10.43 9.50
N VAL A 54 -22.65 11.60 9.60
CA VAL A 54 -21.32 11.83 9.01
C VAL A 54 -20.24 10.98 9.71
N SER A 55 -20.30 10.87 11.05
CA SER A 55 -19.38 10.00 11.79
C SER A 55 -19.57 8.52 11.44
N LEU A 56 -20.82 8.08 11.27
CA LEU A 56 -21.12 6.71 10.87
C LEU A 56 -20.58 6.42 9.46
N ALA A 57 -20.81 7.33 8.51
CA ALA A 57 -20.30 7.23 7.15
C ALA A 57 -18.76 7.22 7.11
N ALA A 58 -18.10 8.03 7.93
CA ALA A 58 -16.64 8.02 8.06
C ALA A 58 -16.12 6.68 8.61
N CYS A 59 -16.78 6.10 9.62
CA CYS A 59 -16.45 4.76 10.12
C CYS A 59 -16.65 3.69 9.05
N PHE A 60 -17.74 3.73 8.29
CA PHE A 60 -17.97 2.80 7.18
C PHE A 60 -16.93 2.93 6.08
N LEU A 61 -16.52 4.15 5.73
CA LEU A 61 -15.44 4.38 4.76
C LEU A 61 -14.10 3.85 5.29
N PHE A 62 -13.79 4.04 6.57
CA PHE A 62 -12.58 3.48 7.17
C PHE A 62 -12.58 1.95 7.15
N VAL A 63 -13.69 1.32 7.54
CA VAL A 63 -13.85 -0.14 7.47
C VAL A 63 -13.74 -0.62 6.03
N PHE A 64 -14.36 0.09 5.08
CA PHE A 64 -14.28 -0.24 3.66
C PHE A 64 -12.84 -0.13 3.14
N ILE A 65 -12.12 0.95 3.45
CA ILE A 65 -10.71 1.14 3.07
C ILE A 65 -9.86 0.00 3.62
N ILE A 66 -9.95 -0.30 4.92
CA ILE A 66 -9.22 -1.41 5.55
C ILE A 66 -9.57 -2.74 4.89
N PHE A 67 -10.85 -2.99 4.60
CA PHE A 67 -11.29 -4.24 3.98
C PHE A 67 -10.83 -4.35 2.51
N THR A 68 -10.83 -3.25 1.75
CA THR A 68 -10.32 -3.22 0.38
C THR A 68 -8.80 -3.33 0.32
N GLU A 69 -8.08 -2.68 1.23
CA GLU A 69 -6.61 -2.74 1.28
C GLU A 69 -6.16 -4.13 1.71
N THR A 70 -6.85 -4.76 2.68
CA THR A 70 -6.58 -6.15 3.06
C THR A 70 -6.94 -7.14 1.95
N ASN A 71 -8.04 -6.95 1.20
CA ASN A 71 -8.38 -7.85 0.08
C ASN A 71 -7.51 -7.66 -1.16
N LEU A 72 -7.14 -6.43 -1.51
CA LEU A 72 -6.23 -6.14 -2.62
C LEU A 72 -4.82 -6.63 -2.31
N ASN A 73 -4.33 -6.43 -1.08
CA ASN A 73 -3.04 -6.95 -0.67
C ASN A 73 -3.05 -8.48 -0.47
N ASN A 74 -4.16 -9.10 -0.04
CA ASN A 74 -4.22 -10.55 0.12
C ASN A 74 -4.34 -11.33 -1.19
N ARG A 75 -4.36 -10.67 -2.35
CA ARG A 75 -4.33 -11.34 -3.67
C ARG A 75 -3.12 -10.99 -4.52
N THR A 76 -2.09 -10.40 -3.91
CA THR A 76 -0.81 -10.19 -4.59
C THR A 76 -0.08 -11.53 -4.69
N SER A 77 -0.26 -12.19 -5.85
CA SER A 77 0.55 -13.35 -6.21
C SER A 77 2.01 -12.93 -6.34
N LEU A 78 2.92 -13.86 -6.06
CA LEU A 78 4.35 -13.61 -6.20
C LEU A 78 4.71 -13.25 -7.66
N MET A 79 3.91 -13.70 -8.64
CA MET A 79 4.03 -13.32 -10.05
C MET A 79 3.83 -11.85 -10.34
N ALA A 80 3.07 -11.11 -9.53
CA ALA A 80 2.89 -9.68 -9.75
C ALA A 80 4.24 -8.91 -9.74
N SER A 81 5.26 -9.46 -9.07
CA SER A 81 6.62 -8.89 -9.07
C SER A 81 7.36 -9.06 -10.41
N ILE A 82 6.93 -9.99 -11.26
CA ILE A 82 7.62 -10.44 -12.49
C ILE A 82 6.77 -10.15 -13.75
N GLU A 83 5.47 -9.93 -13.60
CA GLU A 83 4.55 -9.75 -14.72
C GLU A 83 4.99 -8.64 -15.68
N GLY A 84 5.11 -8.98 -16.97
CA GLY A 84 5.54 -8.06 -18.03
C GLY A 84 7.05 -7.79 -18.09
N LYS A 85 7.88 -8.45 -17.28
CA LYS A 85 9.34 -8.31 -17.29
C LYS A 85 10.01 -9.57 -17.87
N GLU A 86 11.02 -9.38 -18.70
CA GLU A 86 11.85 -10.46 -19.23
C GLU A 86 12.83 -10.95 -18.17
N ILE A 87 12.98 -12.27 -18.00
CA ILE A 87 13.96 -12.86 -17.09
C ILE A 87 15.29 -12.96 -17.83
N VAL A 88 16.31 -12.26 -17.35
CA VAL A 88 17.66 -12.21 -17.94
C VAL A 88 18.53 -13.34 -17.42
N GLN A 89 18.43 -13.64 -16.13
CA GLN A 89 19.28 -14.63 -15.48
C GLN A 89 18.61 -15.17 -14.22
N MET A 90 18.85 -16.44 -13.91
CA MET A 90 18.45 -17.04 -12.64
C MET A 90 19.64 -17.68 -11.93
N GLY A 91 19.73 -17.39 -10.64
CA GLY A 91 20.75 -17.87 -9.73
C GLY A 91 20.14 -18.73 -8.62
N LEU A 92 20.73 -19.87 -8.29
CA LEU A 92 20.34 -20.68 -7.14
C LEU A 92 21.54 -20.92 -6.23
N ALA A 93 21.37 -20.82 -4.92
CA ALA A 93 22.39 -21.20 -3.94
C ALA A 93 21.77 -21.94 -2.77
N SER A 94 22.52 -22.86 -2.13
CA SER A 94 22.10 -23.42 -0.85
C SER A 94 22.08 -22.33 0.21
N SER A 95 20.94 -22.11 0.85
CA SER A 95 20.78 -21.07 1.85
C SER A 95 21.45 -21.49 3.17
N LYS A 96 22.09 -20.55 3.86
CA LYS A 96 22.71 -20.77 5.17
C LYS A 96 21.82 -20.37 6.34
N LEU A 97 21.06 -19.28 6.21
CA LEU A 97 20.23 -18.69 7.27
C LEU A 97 19.04 -17.94 6.67
N GLY A 98 17.95 -17.79 7.42
CA GLY A 98 16.76 -17.05 6.98
C GLY A 98 16.93 -15.54 6.73
N THR A 99 18.03 -14.95 7.17
CA THR A 99 18.32 -13.50 7.10
C THR A 99 19.47 -13.13 6.17
N SER A 100 20.31 -14.08 5.76
CA SER A 100 21.36 -13.85 4.76
C SER A 100 20.85 -14.21 3.38
N PHE A 101 21.43 -13.69 2.30
CA PHE A 101 21.09 -14.09 0.94
C PHE A 101 22.40 -14.26 0.16
N LEU A 102 22.61 -15.43 -0.43
CA LEU A 102 23.91 -15.80 -1.00
C LEU A 102 24.11 -15.51 -2.49
N PRO A 103 23.12 -15.64 -3.38
CA PRO A 103 23.31 -15.21 -4.75
C PRO A 103 23.43 -13.68 -4.76
N GLY A 104 24.67 -13.19 -4.75
CA GLY A 104 25.04 -11.81 -5.07
C GLY A 104 25.30 -11.67 -6.56
N GLU A 105 25.49 -10.43 -7.03
CA GLU A 105 25.90 -10.12 -8.42
C GLU A 105 27.27 -10.70 -8.79
N GLU A 106 28.02 -11.23 -7.83
CA GLU A 106 29.34 -11.82 -8.06
C GLU A 106 29.24 -13.29 -8.51
N GLU A 107 29.57 -13.51 -9.78
CA GLU A 107 29.64 -14.78 -10.53
C GLU A 107 30.47 -15.90 -9.87
N ASN A 108 31.20 -15.62 -8.78
CA ASN A 108 32.30 -16.45 -8.26
C ASN A 108 32.12 -16.95 -6.81
N GLN A 109 30.91 -16.93 -6.25
CA GLN A 109 30.69 -17.58 -4.96
C GLN A 109 30.58 -19.10 -5.14
N LYS A 110 31.41 -19.86 -4.41
CA LYS A 110 31.59 -21.34 -4.51
C LYS A 110 30.30 -22.19 -4.46
N ASN A 111 29.14 -21.60 -4.13
CA ASN A 111 27.87 -22.29 -3.95
C ASN A 111 26.70 -21.63 -4.73
N THR A 112 26.98 -20.80 -5.74
CA THR A 112 25.97 -20.12 -6.55
C THR A 112 25.96 -20.68 -7.97
N PHE A 113 24.80 -21.13 -8.44
CA PHE A 113 24.57 -21.65 -9.78
C PHE A 113 23.88 -20.60 -10.62
N ILE A 114 24.55 -20.09 -11.63
CA ILE A 114 23.91 -19.35 -12.72
C ILE A 114 23.45 -20.38 -13.73
N ILE A 115 22.13 -20.58 -13.82
CA ILE A 115 21.56 -21.65 -14.64
C ILE A 115 21.02 -21.03 -15.92
N LYS A 116 21.70 -21.29 -17.04
CA LYS A 116 21.27 -20.92 -18.39
C LYS A 116 20.62 -22.12 -19.07
N ASP A 117 19.48 -22.54 -18.51
CA ASP A 117 18.66 -23.64 -19.02
C ASP A 117 17.22 -23.13 -19.18
N ASP A 118 16.65 -23.29 -20.37
CA ASP A 118 15.27 -22.88 -20.66
C ASP A 118 14.28 -23.70 -19.80
N ASN A 119 14.60 -24.97 -19.53
CA ASN A 119 13.78 -25.82 -18.68
C ASN A 119 13.78 -25.34 -17.22
N TRP A 120 14.93 -24.87 -16.71
CA TRP A 120 14.99 -24.26 -15.39
C TRP A 120 14.10 -23.02 -15.29
N SER A 121 14.13 -22.21 -16.34
CA SER A 121 13.32 -20.99 -16.44
C SER A 121 11.82 -21.30 -16.40
N GLU A 122 11.39 -22.31 -17.14
CA GLU A 122 10.00 -22.78 -17.14
C GLU A 122 9.58 -23.34 -15.78
N ILE A 123 10.42 -24.16 -15.15
CA ILE A 123 10.15 -24.76 -13.83
C ILE A 123 9.98 -23.68 -12.77
N VAL A 124 10.89 -22.71 -12.70
CA VAL A 124 10.81 -21.59 -11.76
C VAL A 124 9.57 -20.75 -12.05
N PHE A 125 9.32 -20.40 -13.31
CA PHE A 125 8.14 -19.62 -13.67
C PHE A 125 6.83 -20.31 -13.25
N GLU A 126 6.68 -21.60 -13.55
CA GLU A 126 5.51 -22.38 -13.18
C GLU A 126 5.41 -22.55 -11.65
N MET A 127 6.52 -22.66 -10.93
CA MET A 127 6.53 -22.66 -9.46
C MET A 127 5.96 -21.34 -8.91
N LEU A 128 6.44 -20.19 -9.40
CA LEU A 128 6.03 -18.87 -8.91
C LEU A 128 4.58 -18.54 -9.28
N LYS A 129 4.16 -18.96 -10.49
CA LYS A 129 2.80 -18.78 -11.01
C LYS A 129 1.74 -19.52 -10.24
N ASN A 130 2.05 -20.74 -9.81
CA ASN A 130 1.12 -21.57 -9.06
C ASN A 130 1.30 -21.40 -7.54
N ALA A 131 2.18 -20.52 -7.08
CA ALA A 131 2.39 -20.28 -5.66
C ALA A 131 1.19 -19.52 -5.05
N GLU A 132 0.58 -20.12 -4.04
CA GLU A 132 -0.57 -19.57 -3.32
C GLU A 132 -0.13 -18.98 -1.99
N ILE A 133 -0.82 -17.96 -1.49
CA ILE A 133 -0.49 -17.39 -0.18
C ILE A 133 -0.73 -18.44 0.90
N SER A 134 0.29 -18.66 1.72
CA SER A 134 0.26 -19.60 2.84
C SER A 134 0.19 -18.85 4.16
N THR A 135 -0.68 -19.31 5.06
CA THR A 135 -0.67 -18.90 6.47
C THR A 135 0.33 -19.71 7.29
N ILE A 136 0.88 -20.79 6.72
CA ILE A 136 1.85 -21.66 7.36
C ILE A 136 3.25 -21.07 7.15
N LYS A 137 3.92 -20.79 8.27
CA LYS A 137 5.33 -20.42 8.29
C LYS A 137 6.19 -21.69 8.47
N PRO A 138 7.16 -21.95 7.58
CA PRO A 138 8.13 -23.03 7.75
C PRO A 138 8.86 -22.91 9.10
N ILE A 139 9.12 -24.05 9.73
CA ILE A 139 9.78 -24.16 11.04
C ILE A 139 11.31 -24.28 10.87
N THR A 140 11.74 -24.84 9.74
CA THR A 140 13.14 -25.05 9.37
C THR A 140 13.78 -23.79 8.78
N ASP A 141 15.11 -23.82 8.69
CA ASP A 141 15.84 -22.82 7.92
C ASP A 141 15.61 -23.00 6.41
N PRO A 142 15.64 -21.92 5.62
CA PRO A 142 15.47 -22.02 4.17
C PRO A 142 16.58 -22.88 3.57
N SER A 143 16.18 -23.78 2.69
CA SER A 143 17.04 -24.71 1.97
C SER A 143 17.80 -24.02 0.84
N TYR A 144 17.16 -23.07 0.15
CA TYR A 144 17.76 -22.40 -1.01
C TYR A 144 17.46 -20.89 -1.07
N ASP A 145 18.37 -20.19 -1.73
CA ASP A 145 18.25 -18.80 -2.16
C ASP A 145 18.14 -18.76 -3.68
N LEU A 146 17.02 -18.24 -4.18
CA LEU A 146 16.72 -18.08 -5.60
C LEU A 146 16.78 -16.60 -5.96
N LEU A 147 17.67 -16.23 -6.88
CA LEU A 147 17.78 -14.89 -7.46
C LEU A 147 17.24 -14.92 -8.88
N ILE A 148 16.39 -13.97 -9.22
CA ILE A 148 15.88 -13.78 -10.57
C ILE A 148 16.22 -12.34 -10.97
N THR A 149 17.11 -12.22 -11.96
CA THR A 149 17.48 -10.95 -12.57
C THR A 149 16.51 -10.68 -13.70
N LEU A 150 15.79 -9.56 -13.61
CA LEU A 150 14.84 -9.14 -14.62
C LEU A 150 15.49 -8.11 -15.55
N GLN A 151 14.89 -7.89 -16.72
CA GLN A 151 15.33 -6.85 -17.63
C GLN A 151 15.11 -5.48 -16.99
N GLY A 152 16.21 -4.76 -16.76
CA GLY A 152 16.23 -3.51 -16.00
C GLY A 152 17.02 -3.64 -14.69
N PRO A 153 16.85 -2.72 -13.72
CA PRO A 153 17.56 -2.76 -12.44
C PRO A 153 16.93 -3.73 -11.43
N ASP A 154 15.85 -4.42 -11.80
CA ASP A 154 15.03 -5.16 -10.86
C ASP A 154 15.58 -6.56 -10.60
N LEU A 155 15.77 -6.86 -9.32
CA LEU A 155 16.20 -8.17 -8.82
C LEU A 155 15.14 -8.73 -7.89
N LEU A 156 14.73 -9.97 -8.12
CA LEU A 156 13.85 -10.70 -7.22
C LEU A 156 14.66 -11.70 -6.42
N LYS A 157 14.65 -11.56 -5.10
CA LYS A 157 15.37 -12.42 -4.16
C LYS A 157 14.36 -13.25 -3.39
N ILE A 158 14.42 -14.57 -3.51
CA ILE A 158 13.43 -15.49 -2.95
C ILE A 158 14.13 -16.50 -2.05
N LYS A 159 13.61 -16.67 -0.84
CA LYS A 159 13.94 -17.75 0.08
C LYS A 159 13.03 -18.94 -0.23
N VAL A 160 13.63 -20.12 -0.30
CA VAL A 160 12.95 -21.39 -0.60
C VAL A 160 13.15 -22.35 0.57
N TRP A 161 12.07 -22.88 1.11
CA TRP A 161 12.09 -23.95 2.12
C TRP A 161 11.60 -25.24 1.49
N GLU A 162 12.29 -26.33 1.82
CA GLU A 162 11.84 -27.69 1.58
C GLU A 162 11.43 -28.33 2.92
N GLU A 163 10.13 -28.55 3.12
CA GLU A 163 9.62 -29.22 4.31
C GLU A 163 8.73 -30.39 3.93
N LYS A 164 9.12 -31.61 4.32
CA LYS A 164 8.35 -32.84 4.06
C LYS A 164 8.01 -33.05 2.57
N GLY A 165 8.89 -32.59 1.67
CA GLY A 165 8.71 -32.69 0.21
C GLY A 165 7.79 -31.62 -0.38
N GLU A 166 7.46 -30.58 0.39
CA GLU A 166 6.72 -29.41 -0.04
C GLU A 166 7.63 -28.19 -0.12
N VAL A 167 7.34 -27.30 -1.07
CA VAL A 167 8.11 -26.07 -1.27
C VAL A 167 7.31 -24.87 -0.75
N TYR A 168 7.98 -24.07 0.09
CA TYR A 168 7.47 -22.77 0.54
C TYR A 168 8.41 -21.66 0.08
N LEU A 169 7.85 -20.52 -0.29
CA LEU A 169 8.57 -19.37 -0.82
C LEU A 169 8.33 -18.12 0.01
N ARG A 170 9.34 -17.26 0.09
CA ARG A 170 9.20 -15.91 0.63
C ARG A 170 10.12 -14.96 -0.12
N GLU A 171 9.60 -13.86 -0.61
CA GLU A 171 10.46 -12.79 -1.13
C GLU A 171 11.26 -12.15 0.01
N LEU A 172 12.54 -11.87 -0.23
CA LEU A 172 13.41 -11.21 0.73
C LEU A 172 12.83 -9.82 1.06
N ASN A 173 12.71 -9.50 2.35
CA ASN A 173 12.09 -8.27 2.88
C ASN A 173 10.56 -8.20 2.79
N LYS A 174 9.87 -9.28 2.42
CA LYS A 174 8.40 -9.40 2.57
C LYS A 174 8.04 -10.42 3.65
N ASP A 175 6.95 -10.16 4.37
CA ASP A 175 6.47 -11.02 5.46
C ASP A 175 5.50 -12.11 5.00
N LYS A 176 5.16 -12.16 3.71
CA LYS A 176 4.21 -13.12 3.14
C LYS A 176 4.91 -14.40 2.71
N TYR A 177 4.40 -15.53 3.17
CA TYR A 177 4.81 -16.86 2.72
C TYR A 177 3.87 -17.35 1.63
N TYR A 178 4.42 -18.14 0.73
CA TYR A 178 3.68 -18.78 -0.34
C TYR A 178 3.94 -20.28 -0.31
N TYR A 179 2.91 -21.06 -0.59
CA TYR A 179 2.97 -22.50 -0.75
C TYR A 179 2.93 -22.84 -2.24
N VAL A 180 3.78 -23.76 -2.66
CA VAL A 180 3.79 -24.28 -4.04
C VAL A 180 3.06 -25.62 -4.07
N PRO A 181 2.06 -25.81 -4.95
CA PRO A 181 1.38 -27.10 -5.12
C PRO A 181 2.35 -28.26 -5.29
N LYS A 182 1.99 -29.41 -4.71
CA LYS A 182 2.87 -30.58 -4.57
C LYS A 182 3.47 -31.05 -5.90
N GLU A 183 2.69 -30.99 -6.99
CA GLU A 183 3.12 -31.37 -8.33
C GLU A 183 4.28 -30.50 -8.81
N LYS A 184 4.17 -29.18 -8.60
CA LYS A 184 5.19 -28.20 -8.99
C LYS A 184 6.39 -28.21 -8.05
N SER A 185 6.14 -28.38 -6.75
CA SER A 185 7.18 -28.61 -5.73
C SER A 185 8.07 -29.78 -6.11
N LYS A 186 7.48 -30.91 -6.51
CA LYS A 186 8.23 -32.11 -6.90
C LYS A 186 9.14 -31.86 -8.10
N VAL A 187 8.62 -31.24 -9.16
CA VAL A 187 9.40 -30.92 -10.38
C VAL A 187 10.59 -30.01 -10.04
N PHE A 188 10.35 -28.97 -9.23
CA PHE A 188 11.41 -28.07 -8.78
C PHE A 188 12.50 -28.82 -7.99
N LEU A 189 12.10 -29.60 -6.98
CA LEU A 189 13.05 -30.33 -6.13
C LEU A 189 13.82 -31.40 -6.90
N GLU A 190 13.18 -32.10 -7.85
CA GLU A 190 13.86 -33.06 -8.72
C GLU A 190 14.95 -32.39 -9.57
N TYR A 191 14.66 -31.22 -10.15
CA TYR A 191 15.65 -30.47 -10.90
C TYR A 191 16.80 -30.01 -9.99
N VAL A 192 16.50 -29.38 -8.86
CA VAL A 192 17.52 -28.92 -7.90
C VAL A 192 18.38 -30.08 -7.38
N HIS A 193 17.79 -31.24 -7.09
CA HIS A 193 18.56 -32.43 -6.69
C HIS A 193 19.41 -33.01 -7.82
N SER A 194 19.00 -32.86 -9.09
CA SER A 194 19.84 -33.21 -10.23
C SER A 194 21.05 -32.28 -10.35
N LEU A 195 20.90 -31.00 -10.00
CA LEU A 195 22.01 -30.05 -9.90
C LEU A 195 22.95 -30.42 -8.74
N ASN A 196 22.42 -30.94 -7.62
CA ASN A 196 23.22 -31.39 -6.47
C ASN A 196 24.25 -32.49 -6.82
N HIS A 197 24.06 -33.27 -7.90
CA HIS A 197 25.10 -34.19 -8.40
C HIS A 197 26.35 -33.47 -8.94
N TYR A 198 26.25 -32.17 -9.23
CA TYR A 198 27.36 -31.28 -9.58
C TYR A 198 27.84 -30.42 -8.39
N ILE A 199 27.26 -30.61 -7.20
CA ILE A 199 27.64 -29.94 -5.95
C ILE A 199 28.60 -30.83 -5.17
N THR A 200 29.90 -30.61 -5.33
CA THR A 200 30.83 -31.02 -4.28
C THR A 200 30.49 -30.25 -3.00
N LYS A 201 29.99 -30.97 -1.98
CA LYS A 201 29.91 -30.45 -0.61
C LYS A 201 31.29 -29.90 -0.23
N PRO A 202 31.40 -28.69 0.34
CA PRO A 202 32.66 -28.28 0.94
C PRO A 202 33.01 -29.24 2.08
N ILE A 203 34.22 -29.81 2.01
CA ILE A 203 34.89 -30.49 3.12
C ILE A 203 35.23 -29.44 4.19
#